data_AF-A0A5N5MTW5-F1
#
_entry.id   AF-A0A5N5MTW5-F1
#
_cell.length_a   1.000
_cell.length_b   1.000
_cell.length_c   1.000
_cell.angle_alpha   90.00
_cell.angle_beta   90.00
_cell.angle_gamma   90.00
#
_symmetry.space_group_name_H-M   'P 1'
#
loop_
_entity.id
_entity.type
_entity.pdbx_description
1 polymer ?
#
loop_
_entity_poly.entity_id
_entity_poly.type
_entity_poly.pdbx_seq_one_letter_code
_entity_poly.pdbx_strand_id
1 'polypeptide(L)'
;MSEPNEHLPAAQAPDVGESALPPMPVAAMNTGLFSSTEPDAQEETKQQGYPWSYTQLCLLSINEQHNLDYNHRNVLKTVSDWKQCLIDSQTMARCLRQSVHLQNAAVNIATRMFVGVAGNDSLLGRRLLQTKLDCMEAATIASEYLFSARRRHSVYTSTRTNMPFIGTPGPDSMPFLKFPAEIRRMIYFEYLKQATTGVGSVLSHARGMTTCTHCHTPPYRNSKRLNIELAFSSTQVAAEVLPVLYRMVAVRYYCTCWLARDLTANRPLRANIIRVHVSWVGPRSHMAFALLARCRRLEGLDLSISMSTTLYPTARESLMQSWGLADHTRLCDALGFDELVRLRDLGSIDVRHVDASLDLRRTETERLRLELMLRKHCLCSGEDEEDTDYEDHGDDDDWGAGE
;
A
#
# COMPACT_ATOMS: atom_id res chain seq x y z
N MET A 1 -54.41 -24.28 -25.48
CA MET A 1 -53.98 -24.30 -26.90
C MET A 1 -52.51 -23.98 -26.88
N SER A 2 -51.73 -25.01 -27.15
CA SER A 2 -50.28 -25.06 -27.04
C SER A 2 -49.74 -25.11 -28.46
N GLU A 3 -48.79 -24.24 -28.82
CA GLU A 3 -47.94 -24.34 -30.01
C GLU A 3 -46.83 -23.27 -29.96
N PRO A 4 -45.69 -23.42 -30.67
CA PRO A 4 -44.50 -24.01 -30.05
C PRO A 4 -43.18 -23.24 -30.28
N ASN A 5 -42.15 -23.76 -29.61
CA ASN A 5 -40.70 -23.59 -29.72
C ASN A 5 -40.15 -23.27 -31.13
N GLU A 6 -39.30 -22.23 -31.20
CA GLU A 6 -38.33 -22.04 -32.29
C GLU A 6 -36.89 -22.17 -31.77
N HIS A 7 -36.15 -23.05 -32.45
CA HIS A 7 -34.75 -23.39 -32.25
C HIS A 7 -33.82 -22.31 -32.81
N LEU A 8 -32.74 -22.00 -32.07
CA LEU A 8 -31.55 -21.27 -32.57
C LEU A 8 -30.29 -22.14 -32.40
N PRO A 9 -29.33 -22.09 -33.34
CA PRO A 9 -28.25 -23.07 -33.44
C PRO A 9 -26.98 -22.69 -32.65
N ALA A 10 -26.25 -23.72 -32.26
CA ALA A 10 -24.96 -23.66 -31.58
C ALA A 10 -23.82 -23.18 -32.51
N ALA A 11 -23.01 -22.26 -32.01
CA ALA A 11 -21.79 -21.79 -32.67
C ALA A 11 -20.64 -22.78 -32.45
N GLN A 12 -19.98 -23.16 -33.55
CA GLN A 12 -18.79 -24.01 -33.60
C GLN A 12 -17.51 -23.22 -33.27
N ALA A 13 -16.61 -23.83 -32.53
CA ALA A 13 -15.26 -23.34 -32.25
C ALA A 13 -14.25 -23.86 -33.31
N PRO A 14 -13.16 -23.12 -33.61
CA PRO A 14 -12.17 -23.56 -34.58
C PRO A 14 -11.05 -24.42 -33.95
N ASP A 15 -10.69 -25.47 -34.69
CA ASP A 15 -9.56 -26.38 -34.49
C ASP A 15 -8.19 -25.66 -34.54
N VAL A 16 -7.29 -26.04 -33.64
CA VAL A 16 -5.87 -25.68 -33.66
C VAL A 16 -5.06 -26.95 -33.90
N GLY A 17 -4.42 -27.01 -35.07
CA GLY A 17 -3.64 -28.15 -35.54
C GLY A 17 -2.29 -28.32 -34.84
N GLU A 18 -1.97 -29.59 -34.55
CA GLU A 18 -0.67 -30.09 -34.14
C GLU A 18 0.35 -29.99 -35.28
N SER A 19 1.56 -29.53 -34.98
CA SER A 19 2.72 -29.61 -35.88
C SER A 19 3.83 -30.41 -35.21
N ALA A 20 4.13 -31.57 -35.80
CA ALA A 20 5.24 -32.44 -35.45
C ALA A 20 6.43 -32.19 -36.39
N LEU A 21 7.64 -32.17 -35.83
CA LEU A 21 8.88 -32.36 -36.59
C LEU A 21 9.77 -33.42 -35.90
N PRO A 22 10.50 -34.24 -36.67
CA PRO A 22 11.21 -35.44 -36.20
C PRO A 22 12.66 -35.18 -35.73
N PRO A 23 13.29 -36.19 -35.08
CA PRO A 23 14.59 -36.08 -34.40
C PRO A 23 15.78 -36.56 -35.26
N MET A 24 17.00 -36.41 -34.73
CA MET A 24 18.23 -37.25 -34.89
C MET A 24 19.50 -36.41 -34.59
N PRO A 25 20.71 -36.98 -34.33
CA PRO A 25 21.06 -38.25 -33.67
C PRO A 25 22.17 -38.10 -32.60
N VAL A 26 22.51 -39.22 -31.97
CA VAL A 26 23.52 -39.42 -30.91
C VAL A 26 24.77 -40.14 -31.46
N ALA A 27 25.93 -39.78 -30.87
CA ALA A 27 27.19 -40.54 -30.70
C ALA A 27 28.24 -40.70 -31.83
N ALA A 28 29.50 -40.41 -31.46
CA ALA A 28 30.71 -41.25 -31.64
C ALA A 28 31.84 -40.62 -30.76
N MET A 29 32.36 -41.29 -29.73
CA MET A 29 33.44 -42.31 -29.70
C MET A 29 34.81 -41.85 -30.24
N ASN A 30 35.81 -41.82 -29.35
CA ASN A 30 37.17 -42.40 -29.51
C ASN A 30 37.97 -42.17 -28.21
N THR A 31 38.21 -43.19 -27.38
CA THR A 31 39.33 -44.16 -27.39
C THR A 31 40.72 -43.50 -27.20
N GLY A 32 41.33 -43.75 -26.04
CA GLY A 32 42.72 -43.37 -25.73
C GLY A 32 43.75 -44.43 -26.12
N LEU A 33 45.03 -44.19 -25.76
CA LEU A 33 46.00 -45.18 -25.22
C LEU A 33 47.46 -44.64 -25.13
N PHE A 34 48.14 -45.05 -24.04
CA PHE A 34 49.61 -45.19 -23.78
C PHE A 34 50.48 -43.92 -23.58
N SER A 35 51.49 -43.83 -22.69
CA SER A 35 52.15 -44.76 -21.74
C SER A 35 53.10 -43.99 -20.77
N SER A 36 53.16 -44.44 -19.51
CA SER A 36 54.31 -44.60 -18.56
C SER A 36 55.40 -43.50 -18.38
N THR A 37 55.61 -43.00 -17.14
CA THR A 37 56.75 -43.32 -16.21
C THR A 37 56.67 -42.50 -14.90
N GLU A 38 57.10 -43.11 -13.78
CA GLU A 38 57.08 -42.71 -12.34
C GLU A 38 57.94 -41.46 -11.94
N PRO A 39 58.12 -41.09 -10.65
CA PRO A 39 57.22 -40.94 -9.48
C PRO A 39 57.35 -39.53 -8.81
N ASP A 40 56.68 -39.34 -7.66
CA ASP A 40 56.88 -38.26 -6.66
C ASP A 40 56.35 -36.84 -6.98
N ALA A 41 55.10 -36.57 -6.58
CA ALA A 41 54.60 -35.28 -6.02
C ALA A 41 53.06 -35.20 -5.97
N GLN A 42 52.36 -36.26 -5.54
CA GLN A 42 50.89 -36.24 -5.46
C GLN A 42 50.37 -36.85 -4.17
N GLU A 43 50.56 -36.15 -3.06
CA GLU A 43 49.73 -36.34 -1.86
C GLU A 43 49.23 -35.02 -1.25
N GLU A 44 49.24 -33.91 -2.00
CA GLU A 44 48.64 -32.63 -1.56
C GLU A 44 47.28 -32.30 -2.20
N THR A 45 46.80 -33.07 -3.17
CA THR A 45 45.60 -32.72 -3.95
C THR A 45 44.26 -33.18 -3.37
N LYS A 46 44.22 -33.72 -2.14
CA LYS A 46 42.97 -34.14 -1.48
C LYS A 46 42.76 -33.64 -0.06
N GLN A 47 43.46 -32.58 0.38
CA GLN A 47 42.98 -31.83 1.55
C GLN A 47 41.80 -30.93 1.12
N GLN A 48 40.64 -31.57 0.92
CA GLN A 48 39.37 -30.86 0.80
C GLN A 48 39.08 -30.11 2.11
N GLY A 49 39.43 -28.82 2.11
CA GLY A 49 38.67 -27.76 2.75
C GLY A 49 38.33 -27.92 4.23
N TYR A 50 39.33 -28.13 5.09
CA TYR A 50 39.10 -27.86 6.52
C TYR A 50 38.81 -26.36 6.70
N PRO A 51 37.71 -25.98 7.37
CA PRO A 51 37.42 -24.59 7.65
C PRO A 51 38.56 -23.99 8.49
N TRP A 52 39.06 -22.84 8.06
CA TRP A 52 40.16 -22.16 8.77
C TRP A 52 39.71 -21.78 10.19
N SER A 53 40.65 -21.82 11.13
CA SER A 53 40.41 -21.38 12.49
C SER A 53 40.93 -19.97 12.73
N TYR A 54 40.22 -19.18 13.53
CA TYR A 54 40.70 -17.87 13.97
C TYR A 54 42.07 -17.98 14.66
N THR A 55 42.33 -19.10 15.34
CA THR A 55 43.66 -19.41 15.92
C THR A 55 44.75 -19.51 14.87
N GLN A 56 44.49 -20.07 13.68
CA GLN A 56 45.45 -20.09 12.57
C GLN A 56 45.74 -18.67 12.06
N LEU A 57 44.75 -17.78 11.98
CA LEU A 57 44.98 -16.38 11.59
C LEU A 57 45.85 -15.64 12.60
N CYS A 58 45.65 -15.91 13.90
CA CYS A 58 46.49 -15.36 14.96
C CYS A 58 47.93 -15.90 14.90
N LEU A 59 48.11 -17.20 14.64
CA LEU A 59 49.44 -17.83 14.53
C LEU A 59 50.24 -17.31 13.33
N LEU A 60 49.56 -16.83 12.29
CA LEU A 60 50.18 -16.23 11.10
C LEU A 60 50.43 -14.73 11.24
N SER A 61 50.21 -14.14 12.41
CA SER A 61 50.36 -12.69 12.68
C SER A 61 49.61 -11.77 11.69
N ILE A 62 48.55 -12.27 11.05
CA ILE A 62 47.77 -11.51 10.04
C ILE A 62 47.13 -10.27 10.69
N ASN A 63 46.74 -10.39 11.96
CA ASN A 63 46.18 -9.28 12.73
C ASN A 63 47.16 -8.10 12.87
N GLU A 64 48.46 -8.38 12.99
CA GLU A 64 49.52 -7.39 13.14
C GLU A 64 49.91 -6.82 11.78
N GLN A 65 50.07 -7.69 10.77
CA GLN A 65 50.44 -7.29 9.41
C GLN A 65 49.42 -6.32 8.78
N HIS A 66 48.13 -6.49 9.08
CA HIS A 66 47.06 -5.67 8.51
C HIS A 66 46.47 -4.64 9.48
N ASN A 67 47.11 -4.42 10.65
CA ASN A 67 46.64 -3.45 11.67
C ASN A 67 45.15 -3.61 12.03
N LEU A 68 44.72 -4.86 12.25
CA LEU A 68 43.31 -5.15 12.52
C LEU A 68 42.91 -4.65 13.91
N ASP A 69 41.92 -3.75 13.95
CA ASP A 69 41.34 -3.28 15.21
C ASP A 69 40.54 -4.39 15.92
N TYR A 70 40.08 -4.11 17.13
CA TYR A 70 39.31 -5.05 17.95
C TYR A 70 38.03 -5.55 17.25
N ASN A 71 37.34 -4.70 16.51
CA ASN A 71 36.09 -5.05 15.81
C ASN A 71 36.37 -6.01 14.65
N HIS A 72 37.43 -5.78 13.87
CA HIS A 72 37.82 -6.69 12.78
C HIS A 72 38.17 -8.08 13.33
N ARG A 73 38.91 -8.13 14.44
CA ARG A 73 39.24 -9.38 15.14
C ARG A 73 37.99 -10.11 15.63
N ASN A 74 37.04 -9.37 16.20
CA ASN A 74 35.79 -9.95 16.70
C ASN A 74 34.91 -10.51 15.58
N VAL A 75 34.84 -9.82 14.42
CA VAL A 75 34.16 -10.33 13.22
C VAL A 75 34.82 -11.61 12.73
N LEU A 76 36.15 -11.64 12.56
CA LEU A 76 36.88 -12.82 12.10
C LEU A 76 36.69 -14.02 13.03
N LYS A 77 36.73 -13.79 14.35
CA LYS A 77 36.43 -14.83 15.34
C LYS A 77 35.01 -15.37 15.18
N THR A 78 34.01 -14.48 15.11
CA THR A 78 32.60 -14.87 14.97
C THR A 78 32.33 -15.66 13.69
N VAL A 79 32.94 -15.26 12.57
CA VAL A 79 32.82 -15.97 11.28
C VAL A 79 33.51 -17.34 11.35
N SER A 80 34.67 -17.43 12.00
CA SER A 80 35.37 -18.70 12.20
C SER A 80 34.56 -19.67 13.07
N ASP A 81 34.02 -19.19 14.20
CA ASP A 81 33.18 -19.98 15.10
C ASP A 81 31.93 -20.51 14.37
N TRP A 82 31.36 -19.72 13.47
CA TRP A 82 30.24 -20.14 12.62
C TRP A 82 30.63 -21.22 11.60
N LYS A 83 31.76 -21.05 10.89
CA LYS A 83 32.25 -22.04 9.91
C LYS A 83 32.68 -23.36 10.54
N GLN A 84 33.06 -23.33 11.82
CA GLN A 84 33.34 -24.52 12.63
C GLN A 84 32.08 -25.10 13.28
N CYS A 85 30.90 -24.56 12.99
CA CYS A 85 29.63 -24.98 13.58
C CYS A 85 29.58 -24.86 15.12
N LEU A 86 30.44 -24.02 15.72
CA LEU A 86 30.41 -23.73 17.16
C LEU A 86 29.24 -22.80 17.52
N ILE A 87 28.83 -21.95 16.58
CA ILE A 87 27.64 -21.11 16.68
C ILE A 87 26.76 -21.28 15.44
N ASP A 88 25.44 -21.14 15.63
CA ASP A 88 24.49 -21.19 14.52
C ASP A 88 24.46 -19.87 13.73
N SER A 89 23.87 -19.92 12.53
CA SER A 89 23.77 -18.75 11.64
C SER A 89 22.97 -17.60 12.27
N GLN A 90 22.01 -17.90 13.15
CA GLN A 90 21.22 -16.88 13.86
C GLN A 90 22.04 -16.14 14.91
N THR A 91 22.85 -16.86 15.69
CA THR A 91 23.71 -16.27 16.72
C THR A 91 24.81 -15.43 16.08
N MET A 92 25.46 -15.95 15.03
CA MET A 92 26.42 -15.17 14.22
C MET A 92 25.78 -13.88 13.70
N ALA A 93 24.60 -13.97 13.06
CA ALA A 93 23.88 -12.79 12.58
C ALA A 93 23.49 -11.83 13.71
N ARG A 94 23.18 -12.34 14.91
CA ARG A 94 22.85 -11.49 16.07
C ARG A 94 24.09 -10.75 16.57
N CYS A 95 25.25 -11.40 16.66
CA CYS A 95 26.53 -10.78 17.03
C CYS A 95 26.94 -9.67 16.05
N LEU A 96 26.86 -9.92 14.74
CA LEU A 96 27.17 -8.90 13.73
C LEU A 96 26.18 -7.73 13.71
N ARG A 97 24.94 -7.94 14.19
CA ARG A 97 23.90 -6.88 14.24
C ARG A 97 24.01 -5.96 15.44
N GLN A 98 24.59 -6.41 16.54
CA GLN A 98 24.61 -5.64 17.80
C GLN A 98 25.38 -4.33 17.69
N SER A 99 26.26 -4.17 16.70
CA SER A 99 27.08 -2.97 16.53
C SER A 99 27.25 -2.59 15.07
N VAL A 100 26.98 -1.32 14.74
CA VAL A 100 27.26 -0.72 13.42
C VAL A 100 28.76 -0.82 13.10
N HIS A 101 29.62 -0.76 14.12
CA HIS A 101 31.07 -0.91 13.94
C HIS A 101 31.46 -2.32 13.50
N LEU A 102 30.77 -3.37 13.95
CA LEU A 102 31.01 -4.75 13.51
C LEU A 102 30.54 -4.97 12.06
N GLN A 103 29.44 -4.34 11.66
CA GLN A 103 28.98 -4.38 10.26
C GLN A 103 29.96 -3.68 9.33
N ASN A 104 30.43 -2.49 9.72
CA ASN A 104 31.42 -1.75 8.95
C ASN A 104 32.75 -2.51 8.89
N ALA A 105 33.18 -3.16 9.99
CA ALA A 105 34.36 -4.01 10.00
C ALA A 105 34.20 -5.22 9.07
N ALA A 106 33.05 -5.89 9.04
CA ALA A 106 32.79 -7.00 8.12
C ALA A 106 32.85 -6.57 6.65
N VAL A 107 32.25 -5.42 6.31
CA VAL A 107 32.34 -4.86 4.95
C VAL A 107 33.76 -4.43 4.61
N ASN A 108 34.51 -3.87 5.57
CA ASN A 108 35.91 -3.49 5.38
C ASN A 108 36.80 -4.72 5.11
N ILE A 109 36.60 -5.80 5.87
CA ILE A 109 37.25 -7.11 5.64
C ILE A 109 36.94 -7.60 4.22
N ALA A 110 35.66 -7.59 3.84
CA ALA A 110 35.20 -8.07 2.54
C ALA A 110 35.76 -7.26 1.36
N THR A 111 35.83 -5.93 1.50
CA THR A 111 36.12 -5.03 0.38
C THR A 111 37.58 -4.63 0.28
N ARG A 112 38.25 -4.37 1.41
CA ARG A 112 39.56 -3.69 1.43
C ARG A 112 40.71 -4.55 1.92
N MET A 113 40.49 -5.47 2.86
CA MET A 113 41.61 -6.08 3.59
C MET A 113 42.46 -7.11 2.81
N PHE A 114 42.12 -7.43 1.57
CA PHE A 114 42.90 -8.37 0.75
C PHE A 114 43.12 -7.88 -0.69
N VAL A 115 42.99 -6.58 -0.90
CA VAL A 115 43.34 -5.93 -2.17
C VAL A 115 44.86 -6.02 -2.32
N GLY A 116 45.32 -6.95 -3.14
CA GLY A 116 46.75 -7.28 -3.33
C GLY A 116 47.07 -8.77 -3.15
N VAL A 117 46.20 -9.54 -2.51
CA VAL A 117 46.39 -10.99 -2.30
C VAL A 117 45.91 -11.82 -3.51
N ALA A 118 45.01 -11.24 -4.31
CA ALA A 118 44.39 -11.89 -5.48
C ALA A 118 45.37 -12.25 -6.62
N GLY A 119 46.66 -11.88 -6.53
CA GLY A 119 47.70 -12.21 -7.50
C GLY A 119 48.71 -13.28 -7.04
N ASN A 120 48.67 -13.71 -5.77
CA ASN A 120 49.64 -14.67 -5.24
C ASN A 120 48.99 -16.04 -5.07
N ASP A 121 49.44 -17.02 -5.87
CA ASP A 121 49.03 -18.44 -5.78
C ASP A 121 49.47 -19.15 -4.49
N SER A 122 49.98 -18.41 -3.52
CA SER A 122 50.42 -18.96 -2.24
C SER A 122 49.23 -19.52 -1.46
N LEU A 123 49.49 -20.57 -0.68
CA LEU A 123 48.51 -21.18 0.22
C LEU A 123 47.91 -20.15 1.21
N LEU A 124 48.72 -19.18 1.64
CA LEU A 124 48.26 -18.03 2.43
C LEU A 124 47.25 -17.18 1.65
N GLY A 125 47.55 -16.89 0.38
CA GLY A 125 46.66 -16.09 -0.47
C GLY A 125 45.30 -16.73 -0.68
N ARG A 126 45.27 -18.04 -0.92
CA ARG A 126 44.02 -18.82 -1.03
C ARG A 126 43.21 -18.79 0.28
N ARG A 127 43.86 -18.91 1.43
CA ARG A 127 43.19 -18.86 2.75
C ARG A 127 42.60 -17.49 3.03
N LEU A 128 43.33 -16.41 2.74
CA LEU A 128 42.83 -15.05 2.91
C LEU A 128 41.66 -14.73 1.98
N LEU A 129 41.70 -15.23 0.74
CA LEU A 129 40.57 -15.13 -0.20
C LEU A 129 39.35 -15.89 0.34
N GLN A 130 39.54 -17.08 0.91
CA GLN A 130 38.44 -17.83 1.53
C GLN A 130 37.84 -17.07 2.73
N THR A 131 38.67 -16.53 3.62
CA THR A 131 38.22 -15.69 4.75
C THR A 131 37.39 -14.49 4.27
N LYS A 132 37.80 -13.86 3.17
CA LYS A 132 37.05 -12.77 2.54
C LYS A 132 35.66 -13.24 2.07
N LEU A 133 35.60 -14.37 1.35
CA LEU A 133 34.34 -14.95 0.89
C LEU A 133 33.42 -15.31 2.06
N ASP A 134 33.96 -15.89 3.13
CA ASP A 134 33.20 -16.27 4.31
C ASP A 134 32.62 -15.04 5.04
N CYS A 135 33.37 -13.93 5.10
CA CYS A 135 32.88 -12.67 5.66
C CYS A 135 31.78 -12.05 4.79
N MET A 136 31.88 -12.15 3.46
CA MET A 136 30.82 -11.70 2.55
C MET A 136 29.54 -12.52 2.73
N GLU A 137 29.67 -13.85 2.84
CA GLU A 137 28.56 -14.75 3.10
C GLU A 137 27.90 -14.45 4.45
N ALA A 138 28.68 -14.31 5.52
CA ALA A 138 28.20 -13.95 6.84
C ALA A 138 27.47 -12.60 6.86
N ALA A 139 28.00 -11.60 6.15
CA ALA A 139 27.35 -10.29 6.00
C ALA A 139 26.02 -10.38 5.23
N THR A 140 25.98 -11.22 4.18
CA THR A 140 24.78 -11.47 3.39
C THR A 140 23.71 -12.14 4.25
N ILE A 141 24.05 -13.21 4.97
CA ILE A 141 23.16 -13.90 5.91
C ILE A 141 22.66 -12.93 7.00
N ALA A 142 23.55 -12.14 7.60
CA ALA A 142 23.16 -11.16 8.61
C ALA A 142 22.17 -10.12 8.05
N SER A 143 22.34 -9.70 6.79
CA SER A 143 21.43 -8.80 6.09
C SER A 143 20.08 -9.46 5.78
N GLU A 144 20.04 -10.72 5.37
CA GLU A 144 18.80 -11.48 5.15
C GLU A 144 18.02 -11.69 6.44
N TYR A 145 18.71 -11.91 7.56
CA TYR A 145 18.08 -11.94 8.88
C TYR A 145 17.61 -10.56 9.34
N LEU A 146 18.23 -9.45 8.90
CA LEU A 146 17.64 -8.12 9.07
C LEU A 146 16.35 -7.99 8.25
N PHE A 147 16.32 -8.46 7.01
CA PHE A 147 15.11 -8.46 6.19
C PHE A 147 14.02 -9.36 6.77
N SER A 148 14.37 -10.51 7.34
CA SER A 148 13.41 -11.49 7.89
C SER A 148 12.92 -11.12 9.29
N ALA A 149 13.79 -10.59 10.16
CA ALA A 149 13.37 -10.02 11.44
C ALA A 149 12.59 -8.71 11.22
N ARG A 150 12.98 -7.90 10.22
CA ARG A 150 12.12 -6.81 9.74
C ARG A 150 10.82 -7.34 9.20
N ARG A 151 10.71 -8.44 8.44
CA ARG A 151 9.42 -9.02 8.01
C ARG A 151 8.49 -9.37 9.18
N ARG A 152 9.02 -9.87 10.31
CA ARG A 152 8.20 -10.15 11.51
C ARG A 152 7.79 -8.87 12.26
N HIS A 153 8.55 -7.78 12.16
CA HIS A 153 8.13 -6.45 12.58
C HIS A 153 7.45 -5.62 11.46
N SER A 154 7.45 -6.11 10.22
CA SER A 154 6.94 -5.52 8.97
C SER A 154 5.57 -6.11 8.65
N VAL A 155 4.74 -6.18 9.69
CA VAL A 155 3.37 -5.67 9.61
C VAL A 155 3.37 -4.13 9.64
N TYR A 156 4.48 -3.48 10.03
CA TYR A 156 4.73 -2.05 9.85
C TYR A 156 6.12 -1.83 9.26
N THR A 157 6.18 -1.14 8.10
CA THR A 157 7.38 -0.69 7.36
C THR A 157 7.98 -1.66 6.32
N SER A 158 7.46 -1.53 5.08
CA SER A 158 8.12 -1.86 3.81
C SER A 158 7.58 -0.83 2.81
N THR A 159 8.34 -0.06 2.02
CA THR A 159 9.52 -0.39 1.21
C THR A 159 10.33 0.90 1.00
N ARG A 160 11.64 0.88 1.28
CA ARG A 160 12.54 2.01 0.99
C ARG A 160 13.35 1.66 -0.26
N THR A 161 13.04 2.34 -1.35
CA THR A 161 13.89 2.42 -2.55
C THR A 161 15.23 3.07 -2.19
N ASN A 162 16.30 2.68 -2.90
CA ASN A 162 17.66 3.20 -2.81
C ASN A 162 17.73 4.72 -3.03
N MET A 163 17.39 5.51 -2.02
CA MET A 163 17.81 6.91 -1.93
C MET A 163 19.11 6.96 -1.11
N PRO A 164 20.19 7.57 -1.62
CA PRO A 164 21.40 7.76 -0.85
C PRO A 164 21.03 8.46 0.45
N PHE A 165 21.58 7.95 1.55
CA PHE A 165 21.44 8.54 2.87
C PHE A 165 21.97 9.97 2.76
N ILE A 166 21.07 10.96 2.68
CA ILE A 166 21.44 12.37 2.72
C ILE A 166 22.21 12.52 4.03
N GLY A 167 23.50 12.87 3.89
CA GLY A 167 24.41 13.04 5.01
C GLY A 167 23.77 13.93 6.07
N THR A 168 24.14 13.71 7.32
CA THR A 168 23.77 14.60 8.42
C THR A 168 23.91 16.05 7.95
N PRO A 169 22.84 16.87 8.07
CA PRO A 169 22.86 18.24 7.60
C PRO A 169 24.15 18.91 8.10
N GLY A 170 24.94 19.48 7.18
CA GLY A 170 26.15 20.21 7.56
C GLY A 170 25.79 21.30 8.59
N PRO A 171 26.76 21.74 9.42
CA PRO A 171 26.52 22.70 10.51
C PRO A 171 25.84 24.01 10.05
N ASP A 172 25.88 24.32 8.75
CA ASP A 172 25.31 25.52 8.16
C ASP A 172 23.89 25.38 7.61
N SER A 173 23.26 24.20 7.73
CA SER A 173 21.90 24.00 7.20
C SER A 173 20.83 24.39 8.22
N MET A 174 19.96 25.31 7.81
CA MET A 174 18.82 25.74 8.61
C MET A 174 17.83 24.56 8.79
N PRO A 175 17.45 24.19 10.02
CA PRO A 175 16.54 23.08 10.24
C PRO A 175 15.14 23.43 9.73
N PHE A 176 14.54 22.51 8.97
CA PHE A 176 13.25 22.69 8.29
C PHE A 176 12.12 23.23 9.19
N LEU A 177 12.06 22.79 10.45
CA LEU A 177 11.03 23.24 11.40
C LEU A 177 11.18 24.71 11.82
N LYS A 178 12.30 25.38 11.52
CA LYS A 178 12.47 26.82 11.77
C LYS A 178 11.84 27.71 10.70
N PHE A 179 11.45 27.18 9.54
CA PHE A 179 10.69 27.97 8.56
C PHE A 179 9.30 28.32 9.09
N PRO A 180 8.69 29.47 8.74
CA PRO A 180 7.28 29.76 9.05
C PRO A 180 6.33 28.68 8.53
N ALA A 181 5.18 28.50 9.19
CA ALA A 181 4.22 27.44 8.86
C ALA A 181 3.68 27.56 7.43
N GLU A 182 3.61 28.77 6.88
CA GLU A 182 3.22 29.07 5.50
C GLU A 182 4.19 28.43 4.51
N ILE A 183 5.49 28.68 4.71
CA ILE A 183 6.55 28.14 3.86
C ILE A 183 6.62 26.62 3.99
N ARG A 184 6.49 26.08 5.21
CA ARG A 184 6.45 24.62 5.41
C ARG A 184 5.28 23.98 4.66
N ARG A 185 4.09 24.58 4.71
CA ARG A 185 2.91 24.13 3.97
C ARG A 185 3.13 24.13 2.46
N MET A 186 3.80 25.15 1.91
CA MET A 186 4.17 25.17 0.49
C MET A 186 5.14 24.04 0.13
N ILE A 187 6.15 23.79 0.97
CA ILE A 187 7.10 22.69 0.76
C ILE A 187 6.39 21.34 0.82
N TYR A 188 5.48 21.15 1.78
CA TYR A 188 4.67 19.94 1.87
C TYR A 188 3.78 19.75 0.65
N PHE A 189 3.17 20.82 0.14
CA PHE A 189 2.36 20.79 -1.07
C PHE A 189 3.19 20.28 -2.26
N GLU A 190 4.38 20.85 -2.49
CA GLU A 190 5.25 20.42 -3.61
C GLU A 190 5.75 18.98 -3.43
N TYR A 191 6.10 18.58 -2.20
CA TYR A 191 6.48 17.20 -1.89
C TYR A 191 5.34 16.21 -2.20
N LEU A 192 4.12 16.53 -1.77
CA LEU A 192 2.95 15.69 -1.97
C LEU A 192 2.45 15.73 -3.41
N LYS A 193 2.66 16.83 -4.14
CA LYS A 193 2.30 16.98 -5.55
C LYS A 193 3.01 15.90 -6.37
N GLN A 194 4.30 15.72 -6.19
CA GLN A 194 5.06 14.65 -6.87
C GLN A 194 4.52 13.25 -6.54
N ALA A 195 4.08 13.03 -5.29
CA ALA A 195 3.47 11.76 -4.88
C ALA A 195 2.04 11.57 -5.43
N THR A 196 1.37 12.66 -5.80
CA THR A 196 -0.05 12.67 -6.23
C THR A 196 -0.25 12.92 -7.73
N THR A 197 0.80 13.25 -8.50
CA THR A 197 0.74 13.57 -9.94
C THR A 197 0.43 12.39 -10.88
N GLY A 198 -0.10 11.27 -10.37
CA GLY A 198 -0.73 10.23 -11.19
C GLY A 198 -2.24 10.45 -11.31
N VAL A 199 -2.83 10.11 -12.47
CA VAL A 199 -4.28 10.15 -12.69
C VAL A 199 -5.00 9.42 -11.56
N GLY A 200 -5.78 10.15 -10.76
CA GLY A 200 -6.65 9.59 -9.72
C GLY A 200 -5.92 9.10 -8.47
N SER A 201 -4.99 9.89 -7.91
CA SER A 201 -4.39 9.61 -6.60
C SER A 201 -5.45 9.60 -5.51
N VAL A 202 -5.96 8.40 -5.29
CA VAL A 202 -7.03 8.11 -4.35
C VAL A 202 -6.40 7.57 -3.07
N LEU A 203 -6.65 8.26 -1.97
CA LEU A 203 -6.22 7.75 -0.66
C LEU A 203 -7.17 6.63 -0.22
N SER A 204 -6.63 5.42 -0.14
CA SER A 204 -7.33 4.23 0.37
C SER A 204 -6.94 4.00 1.84
N HIS A 205 -7.88 4.24 2.76
CA HIS A 205 -7.68 4.01 4.19
C HIS A 205 -7.87 2.53 4.56
N ALA A 206 -7.01 1.65 4.03
CA ALA A 206 -6.99 0.23 4.40
C ALA A 206 -5.93 -0.04 5.48
N ARG A 207 -6.06 0.54 6.69
CA ARG A 207 -5.19 0.17 7.81
C ARG A 207 -5.77 -1.01 8.59
N GLY A 208 -5.22 -2.19 8.32
CA GLY A 208 -4.85 -3.19 9.33
C GLY A 208 -5.91 -3.85 10.23
N MET A 209 -7.22 -3.59 10.09
CA MET A 209 -8.23 -4.24 10.94
C MET A 209 -9.51 -4.55 10.17
N THR A 210 -9.95 -5.80 10.35
CA THR A 210 -11.21 -6.48 9.97
C THR A 210 -12.08 -5.82 8.90
N THR A 211 -12.29 -6.58 7.82
CA THR A 211 -13.37 -6.36 6.85
C THR A 211 -14.63 -5.88 7.57
N CYS A 212 -15.29 -4.87 7.01
CA CYS A 212 -16.65 -4.53 7.46
C CYS A 212 -17.47 -5.82 7.47
N THR A 213 -17.89 -6.28 8.65
CA THR A 213 -18.66 -7.53 8.81
C THR A 213 -19.96 -7.49 8.01
N HIS A 214 -20.49 -6.29 7.76
CA HIS A 214 -21.74 -6.05 7.06
C HIS A 214 -21.59 -5.74 5.56
N CYS A 215 -20.37 -5.55 5.08
CA CYS A 215 -20.12 -5.11 3.71
C CYS A 215 -18.89 -5.82 3.15
N HIS A 216 -19.16 -6.94 2.48
CA HIS A 216 -18.20 -7.95 2.03
C HIS A 216 -17.28 -7.52 0.87
N THR A 217 -17.33 -6.28 0.40
CA THR A 217 -16.46 -5.86 -0.72
C THR A 217 -15.00 -5.82 -0.27
N PRO A 218 -14.13 -6.70 -0.81
CA PRO A 218 -12.71 -6.66 -0.48
C PRO A 218 -12.10 -5.35 -1.03
N PRO A 219 -11.11 -4.77 -0.35
CA PRO A 219 -10.43 -3.57 -0.85
C PRO A 219 -9.71 -3.90 -2.17
N TYR A 220 -9.71 -2.95 -3.13
CA TYR A 220 -8.90 -3.09 -4.34
C TYR A 220 -7.45 -3.39 -3.94
N ARG A 221 -6.96 -4.57 -4.32
CA ARG A 221 -5.56 -4.97 -4.11
C ARG A 221 -4.56 -4.06 -4.85
N ASN A 222 -5.04 -3.23 -5.78
CA ASN A 222 -4.20 -2.50 -6.73
C ASN A 222 -4.20 -0.97 -6.54
N SER A 223 -4.74 -0.44 -5.44
CA SER A 223 -4.63 1.00 -5.18
C SER A 223 -3.17 1.37 -4.86
N LYS A 224 -2.58 2.28 -5.66
CA LYS A 224 -1.25 2.83 -5.37
C LYS A 224 -1.30 3.47 -3.98
N ARG A 225 -0.52 2.94 -3.04
CA ARG A 225 -0.41 3.52 -1.72
C ARG A 225 0.34 4.83 -1.85
N LEU A 226 -0.30 5.93 -1.46
CA LEU A 226 0.39 7.20 -1.29
C LEU A 226 1.47 7.02 -0.23
N ASN A 227 2.69 7.46 -0.53
CA ASN A 227 3.75 7.48 0.47
C ASN A 227 3.47 8.63 1.45
N ILE A 228 3.06 8.29 2.67
CA ILE A 228 2.81 9.24 3.76
C ILE A 228 3.88 9.10 4.87
N GLU A 229 5.06 8.55 4.55
CA GLU A 229 6.16 8.36 5.50
C GLU A 229 6.52 9.65 6.24
N LEU A 230 6.45 10.79 5.55
CA LEU A 230 6.73 12.10 6.14
C LEU A 230 5.81 12.41 7.34
N ALA A 231 4.53 12.04 7.29
CA ALA A 231 3.61 12.28 8.40
C ALA A 231 3.89 11.37 9.62
N PHE A 232 4.71 10.33 9.47
CA PHE A 232 5.12 9.49 10.60
C PHE A 232 6.46 9.91 11.23
N SER A 233 7.13 10.92 10.65
CA SER A 233 8.42 11.39 11.18
C SER A 233 8.30 12.06 12.55
N SER A 234 7.23 12.83 12.78
CA SER A 234 6.91 13.43 14.07
C SER A 234 5.43 13.84 14.13
N THR A 235 4.89 13.99 15.34
CA THR A 235 3.50 14.42 15.56
C THR A 235 3.24 15.85 15.05
N GLN A 236 4.23 16.74 15.19
CA GLN A 236 4.16 18.11 14.68
C GLN A 236 4.08 18.13 13.15
N VAL A 237 4.96 17.37 12.48
CA VAL A 237 4.93 17.25 11.01
C VAL A 237 3.62 16.59 10.56
N ALA A 238 3.12 15.58 11.28
CA ALA A 238 1.83 14.96 10.97
C ALA A 238 0.67 15.98 11.00
N ALA A 239 0.64 16.84 12.03
CA ALA A 239 -0.39 17.84 12.20
C ALA A 239 -0.42 18.89 11.09
N GLU A 240 0.73 19.15 10.43
CA GLU A 240 0.82 20.10 9.32
C GLU A 240 0.66 19.44 7.95
N VAL A 241 1.23 18.25 7.75
CA VAL A 241 1.22 17.53 6.45
C VAL A 241 -0.16 16.95 6.14
N LEU A 242 -0.86 16.36 7.12
CA LEU A 242 -2.13 15.68 6.88
C LEU A 242 -3.23 16.63 6.37
N PRO A 243 -3.41 17.85 6.92
CA PRO A 243 -4.33 18.83 6.34
C PRO A 243 -4.04 19.18 4.89
N VAL A 244 -2.76 19.31 4.52
CA VAL A 244 -2.37 19.59 3.12
C VAL A 244 -2.71 18.40 2.24
N LEU A 245 -2.37 17.18 2.68
CA LEU A 245 -2.69 15.95 1.96
C LEU A 245 -4.19 15.80 1.70
N TYR A 246 -5.03 15.94 2.73
CA TYR A 246 -6.49 15.74 2.61
C TYR A 246 -7.19 16.77 1.71
N ARG A 247 -6.56 17.94 1.50
CA ARG A 247 -7.05 18.93 0.54
C ARG A 247 -6.64 18.61 -0.90
N MET A 248 -5.54 17.88 -1.08
CA MET A 248 -5.02 17.55 -2.42
C MET A 248 -5.65 16.28 -3.01
N VAL A 249 -6.07 15.34 -2.16
CA VAL A 249 -6.47 13.99 -2.61
C VAL A 249 -7.96 13.74 -2.42
N ALA A 250 -8.56 13.06 -3.40
CA ALA A 250 -9.88 12.49 -3.23
C ALA A 250 -9.77 11.20 -2.38
N VAL A 251 -10.52 11.13 -1.29
CA VAL A 251 -10.48 9.97 -0.39
C VAL A 251 -11.56 8.98 -0.81
N ARG A 252 -11.19 7.71 -1.01
CA ARG A 252 -12.13 6.68 -1.45
C ARG A 252 -12.47 5.68 -0.35
N TYR A 253 -13.75 5.42 -0.22
CA TYR A 253 -14.32 4.48 0.71
C TYR A 253 -15.18 3.44 -0.03
N TYR A 254 -15.02 2.17 0.36
CA TYR A 254 -15.77 1.06 -0.22
C TYR A 254 -17.16 0.87 0.38
N CYS A 255 -17.43 1.55 1.48
CA CYS A 255 -18.72 1.55 2.12
C CYS A 255 -18.83 2.75 3.05
N THR A 256 -20.07 3.06 3.42
CA THR A 256 -20.35 4.18 4.33
C THR A 256 -19.89 3.89 5.76
N CYS A 257 -19.81 2.61 6.17
CA CYS A 257 -19.34 2.23 7.49
C CYS A 257 -17.88 2.66 7.76
N TRP A 258 -17.00 2.47 6.77
CA TRP A 258 -15.59 2.89 6.89
C TRP A 258 -15.47 4.41 6.87
N LEU A 259 -16.24 5.08 6.01
CA LEU A 259 -16.33 6.53 6.00
C LEU A 259 -16.74 7.08 7.37
N ALA A 260 -17.84 6.57 7.95
CA ALA A 260 -18.32 7.00 9.27
C ALA A 260 -17.27 6.78 10.36
N ARG A 261 -16.63 5.62 10.38
CA ARG A 261 -15.57 5.29 11.35
C ARG A 261 -14.41 6.27 11.24
N ASP A 262 -13.92 6.51 10.03
CA ASP A 262 -12.73 7.34 9.80
C ASP A 262 -13.02 8.82 10.04
N LEU A 263 -14.22 9.33 9.68
CA LEU A 263 -14.65 10.69 10.00
C LEU A 263 -14.87 10.91 11.51
N THR A 264 -15.20 9.84 12.24
CA THR A 264 -15.33 9.89 13.71
C THR A 264 -13.96 9.88 14.38
N ALA A 265 -13.07 8.99 13.96
CA ALA A 265 -11.75 8.80 14.56
C ALA A 265 -10.74 9.89 14.18
N ASN A 266 -10.77 10.38 12.94
CA ASN A 266 -9.78 11.32 12.41
C ASN A 266 -10.36 12.74 12.30
N ARG A 267 -10.23 13.53 13.37
CA ARG A 267 -10.62 14.95 13.37
C ARG A 267 -9.93 15.77 12.25
N PRO A 268 -8.62 15.59 11.95
CA PRO A 268 -7.96 16.34 10.88
C PRO A 268 -8.53 16.04 9.48
N LEU A 269 -8.93 14.79 9.24
CA LEU A 269 -9.59 14.37 8.00
C LEU A 269 -10.92 15.12 7.85
N ARG A 270 -11.80 15.01 8.84
CA ARG A 270 -13.12 15.68 8.82
C ARG A 270 -13.04 17.19 8.59
N ALA A 271 -12.01 17.84 9.12
CA ALA A 271 -11.82 19.29 8.99
C ALA A 271 -11.24 19.74 7.64
N ASN A 272 -10.59 18.85 6.87
CA ASN A 272 -9.81 19.23 5.69
C ASN A 272 -10.15 18.46 4.42
N ILE A 273 -11.09 17.51 4.47
CA ILE A 273 -11.50 16.73 3.32
C ILE A 273 -12.24 17.63 2.32
N ILE A 274 -11.81 17.58 1.06
CA ILE A 274 -12.42 18.36 -0.04
C ILE A 274 -13.25 17.47 -0.95
N ARG A 275 -12.75 16.27 -1.29
CA ARG A 275 -13.46 15.35 -2.19
C ARG A 275 -13.53 13.94 -1.63
N VAL A 276 -14.71 13.34 -1.69
CA VAL A 276 -14.97 11.98 -1.22
C VAL A 276 -15.56 11.15 -2.33
N HIS A 277 -15.02 9.94 -2.52
CA HIS A 277 -15.63 8.91 -3.35
C HIS A 277 -16.11 7.77 -2.46
N VAL A 278 -17.40 7.53 -2.33
CA VAL A 278 -17.93 6.50 -1.43
C VAL A 278 -18.97 5.62 -2.11
N SER A 279 -18.83 4.30 -1.92
CA SER A 279 -19.91 3.37 -2.27
C SER A 279 -20.99 3.41 -1.18
N TRP A 280 -22.22 3.71 -1.58
CA TRP A 280 -23.36 3.83 -0.69
C TRP A 280 -23.89 2.44 -0.32
N VAL A 281 -23.23 1.82 0.66
CA VAL A 281 -23.58 0.50 1.20
C VAL A 281 -23.30 0.45 2.69
N GLY A 282 -24.15 -0.23 3.44
CA GLY A 282 -23.95 -0.61 4.84
C GLY A 282 -24.93 0.04 5.82
N PRO A 283 -25.06 -0.51 7.04
CA PRO A 283 -26.06 -0.10 8.03
C PRO A 283 -25.79 1.27 8.68
N ARG A 284 -24.65 1.91 8.37
CA ARG A 284 -24.23 3.19 8.98
C ARG A 284 -24.19 4.35 7.98
N SER A 285 -24.92 4.23 6.88
CA SER A 285 -25.01 5.25 5.83
C SER A 285 -25.52 6.59 6.33
N HIS A 286 -26.64 6.62 7.04
CA HIS A 286 -27.19 7.81 7.69
C HIS A 286 -26.16 8.53 8.57
N MET A 287 -25.44 7.80 9.42
CA MET A 287 -24.37 8.38 10.24
C MET A 287 -23.23 8.96 9.40
N ALA A 288 -22.82 8.27 8.33
CA ALA A 288 -21.73 8.71 7.47
C ALA A 288 -22.07 10.03 6.77
N PHE A 289 -23.27 10.13 6.20
CA PHE A 289 -23.73 11.33 5.52
C PHE A 289 -24.02 12.48 6.50
N ALA A 290 -24.57 12.20 7.68
CA ALA A 290 -24.69 13.20 8.74
C ALA A 290 -23.34 13.76 9.21
N LEU A 291 -22.28 12.94 9.20
CA LEU A 291 -20.92 13.39 9.48
C LEU A 291 -20.32 14.17 8.31
N LEU A 292 -20.61 13.81 7.06
CA LEU A 292 -20.21 14.57 5.88
C LEU A 292 -20.85 15.96 5.85
N ALA A 293 -22.11 16.09 6.28
CA ALA A 293 -22.78 17.39 6.41
C ALA A 293 -22.03 18.35 7.36
N ARG A 294 -21.22 17.81 8.28
CA ARG A 294 -20.39 18.61 9.20
C ARG A 294 -19.02 18.98 8.62
N CYS A 295 -18.68 18.48 7.43
CA CYS A 295 -17.42 18.78 6.75
C CYS A 295 -17.56 20.08 5.94
N ARG A 296 -17.28 21.23 6.57
CA ARG A 296 -17.41 22.57 5.96
C ARG A 296 -16.58 22.84 4.70
N ARG A 297 -15.65 21.95 4.35
CA ARG A 297 -14.73 22.11 3.21
C ARG A 297 -14.99 21.10 2.10
N LEU A 298 -16.03 20.29 2.24
CA LEU A 298 -16.38 19.28 1.26
C LEU A 298 -16.96 19.99 0.03
N GLU A 299 -16.24 19.92 -1.09
CA GLU A 299 -16.64 20.52 -2.36
C GLU A 299 -17.12 19.46 -3.36
N GLY A 300 -16.69 18.20 -3.20
CA GLY A 300 -16.98 17.14 -4.18
C GLY A 300 -17.42 15.84 -3.53
N LEU A 301 -18.51 15.26 -4.02
CA LEU A 301 -19.00 13.95 -3.61
C LEU A 301 -19.27 13.06 -4.82
N ASP A 302 -18.46 12.00 -4.96
CA ASP A 302 -18.66 10.95 -5.95
C ASP A 302 -19.30 9.73 -5.25
N LEU A 303 -20.59 9.47 -5.53
CA LEU A 303 -21.34 8.37 -4.96
C LEU A 303 -21.35 7.18 -5.91
N SER A 304 -21.10 5.99 -5.39
CA SER A 304 -21.32 4.76 -6.14
C SER A 304 -22.51 3.98 -5.58
N ILE A 305 -23.48 3.66 -6.44
CA ILE A 305 -24.68 2.91 -6.09
C ILE A 305 -24.66 1.50 -6.68
N SER A 306 -25.29 0.55 -5.99
CA SER A 306 -25.39 -0.85 -6.37
C SER A 306 -26.69 -1.46 -5.84
N MET A 307 -26.98 -2.72 -6.20
CA MET A 307 -28.10 -3.46 -5.58
C MET A 307 -28.01 -3.51 -4.04
N SER A 308 -26.79 -3.51 -3.50
CA SER A 308 -26.55 -3.51 -2.07
C SER A 308 -26.89 -2.18 -1.35
N THR A 309 -27.09 -1.09 -2.10
CA THR A 309 -27.49 0.22 -1.52
C THR A 309 -28.83 0.14 -0.80
N THR A 310 -29.76 -0.67 -1.30
CA THR A 310 -31.12 -0.77 -0.77
C THR A 310 -31.34 -1.97 0.14
N LEU A 311 -30.27 -2.68 0.53
CA LEU A 311 -30.34 -3.76 1.52
C LEU A 311 -30.71 -3.25 2.91
N TYR A 312 -30.43 -1.99 3.19
CA TYR A 312 -30.73 -1.35 4.47
C TYR A 312 -31.77 -0.26 4.22
N PRO A 313 -33.08 -0.58 4.30
CA PRO A 313 -34.15 0.41 4.18
C PRO A 313 -34.20 1.34 5.41
N THR A 314 -34.89 2.46 5.26
CA THR A 314 -35.29 3.32 6.39
C THR A 314 -36.26 2.59 7.33
N ALA A 315 -36.40 3.08 8.56
CA ALA A 315 -37.34 2.50 9.54
C ALA A 315 -38.79 2.51 9.04
N ARG A 316 -39.19 3.57 8.33
CA ARG A 316 -40.51 3.70 7.70
C ARG A 316 -40.73 2.59 6.66
N GLU A 317 -39.78 2.41 5.76
CA GLU A 317 -39.88 1.40 4.70
C GLU A 317 -39.84 -0.02 5.26
N SER A 318 -39.02 -0.27 6.30
CA SER A 318 -39.01 -1.55 7.02
C SER A 318 -40.39 -1.89 7.60
N LEU A 319 -41.10 -0.89 8.12
CA LEU A 319 -42.46 -1.06 8.63
C LEU A 319 -43.46 -1.38 7.50
N MET A 320 -43.37 -0.66 6.36
CA MET A 320 -44.23 -0.92 5.19
C MET A 320 -44.01 -2.32 4.62
N GLN A 321 -42.76 -2.79 4.56
CA GLN A 321 -42.41 -4.15 4.15
C GLN A 321 -42.96 -5.19 5.12
N SER A 322 -42.93 -4.92 6.43
CA SER A 322 -43.50 -5.82 7.44
C SER A 322 -45.02 -6.00 7.30
N TRP A 323 -45.71 -5.03 6.69
CA TRP A 323 -47.15 -5.09 6.38
C TRP A 323 -47.44 -5.62 4.97
N GLY A 324 -46.42 -5.97 4.18
CA GLY A 324 -46.58 -6.44 2.80
C GLY A 324 -47.05 -5.35 1.82
N LEU A 325 -46.85 -4.07 2.14
CA LEU A 325 -47.24 -2.95 1.28
C LEU A 325 -46.16 -2.58 0.24
N ALA A 326 -44.95 -3.12 0.38
CA ALA A 326 -43.83 -2.85 -0.50
C ALA A 326 -43.02 -4.13 -0.75
N ASP A 327 -42.86 -4.51 -2.02
CA ASP A 327 -42.07 -5.68 -2.41
C ASP A 327 -40.57 -5.35 -2.55
N HIS A 328 -40.25 -4.09 -2.88
CA HIS A 328 -38.89 -3.66 -3.21
C HIS A 328 -38.58 -2.28 -2.65
N THR A 329 -37.45 -2.18 -1.94
CA THR A 329 -36.90 -0.91 -1.45
C THR A 329 -36.48 -0.01 -2.62
N ARG A 330 -37.09 1.17 -2.72
CA ARG A 330 -36.68 2.22 -3.67
C ARG A 330 -35.40 2.90 -3.18
N LEU A 331 -34.67 3.55 -4.09
CA LEU A 331 -33.42 4.23 -3.74
C LEU A 331 -33.64 5.41 -2.76
N CYS A 332 -34.78 6.09 -2.86
CA CYS A 332 -35.16 7.15 -1.92
C CYS A 332 -35.47 6.64 -0.51
N ASP A 333 -35.82 5.35 -0.38
CA ASP A 333 -36.10 4.71 0.90
C ASP A 333 -34.89 3.97 1.46
N ALA A 334 -33.73 4.08 0.80
CA ALA A 334 -32.47 3.56 1.30
C ALA A 334 -31.98 4.38 2.51
N LEU A 335 -31.46 3.69 3.51
CA LEU A 335 -30.91 4.33 4.70
C LEU A 335 -29.82 5.34 4.31
N GLY A 336 -29.89 6.55 4.85
CA GLY A 336 -28.95 7.62 4.55
C GLY A 336 -29.39 8.60 3.45
N PHE A 337 -30.48 8.33 2.75
CA PHE A 337 -30.98 9.21 1.69
C PHE A 337 -31.33 10.60 2.23
N ASP A 338 -32.05 10.67 3.35
CA ASP A 338 -32.45 11.95 3.95
C ASP A 338 -31.25 12.81 4.35
N GLU A 339 -30.22 12.19 4.94
CA GLU A 339 -28.98 12.89 5.30
C GLU A 339 -28.19 13.32 4.07
N LEU A 340 -28.27 12.57 2.98
CA LEU A 340 -27.61 12.88 1.73
C LEU A 340 -28.23 14.09 1.03
N VAL A 341 -29.56 14.18 0.99
CA VAL A 341 -30.29 15.33 0.42
C VAL A 341 -30.06 16.60 1.24
N ARG A 342 -29.78 16.47 2.53
CA ARG A 342 -29.44 17.61 3.43
C ARG A 342 -28.03 18.15 3.22
N LEU A 343 -27.17 17.50 2.42
CA LEU A 343 -25.88 18.07 2.08
C LEU A 343 -26.08 19.35 1.26
N ARG A 344 -25.47 20.45 1.70
CA ARG A 344 -25.49 21.76 1.01
C ARG A 344 -24.08 22.11 0.56
N ASP A 345 -24.00 23.08 -0.35
CA ASP A 345 -22.76 23.74 -0.78
C ASP A 345 -21.72 22.80 -1.40
N LEU A 346 -22.18 21.72 -2.05
CA LEU A 346 -21.28 20.88 -2.84
C LEU A 346 -21.03 21.58 -4.17
N GLY A 347 -19.78 21.70 -4.60
CA GLY A 347 -19.43 22.23 -5.92
C GLY A 347 -19.56 21.20 -7.04
N SER A 348 -19.47 19.91 -6.71
CA SER A 348 -19.64 18.83 -7.68
C SER A 348 -20.23 17.56 -7.05
N ILE A 349 -21.20 16.96 -7.74
CA ILE A 349 -21.78 15.67 -7.38
C ILE A 349 -21.84 14.79 -8.61
N ASP A 350 -21.31 13.58 -8.47
CA ASP A 350 -21.36 12.55 -9.50
C ASP A 350 -21.91 11.26 -8.89
N VAL A 351 -22.85 10.62 -9.57
CA VAL A 351 -23.46 9.36 -9.12
C VAL A 351 -23.15 8.30 -10.16
N ARG A 352 -22.39 7.28 -9.79
CA ARG A 352 -21.95 6.18 -10.65
C ARG A 352 -22.53 4.85 -10.19
N HIS A 353 -22.65 3.88 -11.09
CA HIS A 353 -22.87 2.49 -10.69
C HIS A 353 -21.55 1.81 -10.34
N VAL A 354 -21.55 0.98 -9.30
CA VAL A 354 -20.44 0.06 -9.03
C VAL A 354 -20.51 -1.09 -10.04
N ASP A 355 -19.57 -1.06 -11.00
CA ASP A 355 -19.19 -2.13 -11.93
C ASP A 355 -20.11 -2.49 -13.11
N ALA A 356 -19.46 -3.12 -14.09
CA ALA A 356 -19.86 -3.35 -15.49
C ALA A 356 -20.70 -4.63 -15.71
N SER A 357 -20.93 -5.43 -14.67
CA SER A 357 -21.79 -6.61 -14.76
C SER A 357 -23.25 -6.15 -14.77
N LEU A 358 -23.94 -6.43 -15.88
CA LEU A 358 -25.33 -6.01 -16.13
C LEU A 358 -26.29 -6.51 -15.03
N ASP A 359 -25.99 -7.66 -14.42
CA ASP A 359 -26.88 -8.34 -13.46
C ASP A 359 -26.99 -7.65 -12.10
N LEU A 360 -26.05 -6.76 -11.76
CA LEU A 360 -26.00 -6.03 -10.49
C LEU A 360 -26.27 -4.54 -10.66
N ARG A 361 -26.64 -4.10 -11.87
CA ARG A 361 -26.97 -2.71 -12.16
C ARG A 361 -28.41 -2.43 -11.80
N ARG A 362 -28.60 -1.39 -10.99
CA ARG A 362 -29.89 -0.69 -10.92
C ARG A 362 -30.18 -0.03 -12.26
N THR A 363 -31.44 0.33 -12.49
CA THR A 363 -31.82 1.01 -13.75
C THR A 363 -31.10 2.35 -13.85
N GLU A 364 -30.53 2.64 -15.03
CA GLU A 364 -29.83 3.89 -15.31
C GLU A 364 -30.73 5.12 -15.05
N THR A 365 -32.05 4.96 -15.24
CA THR A 365 -33.08 5.95 -14.92
C THR A 365 -33.09 6.33 -13.43
N GLU A 366 -32.92 5.37 -12.52
CA GLU A 366 -32.84 5.67 -11.08
C GLU A 366 -31.57 6.43 -10.72
N ARG A 367 -30.43 6.08 -11.33
CA ARG A 367 -29.17 6.79 -11.15
C ARG A 367 -29.29 8.25 -11.61
N LEU A 368 -29.78 8.47 -12.82
CA LEU A 368 -29.98 9.80 -13.38
C LEU A 368 -30.93 10.64 -12.53
N ARG A 369 -32.05 10.06 -12.08
CA ARG A 369 -33.01 10.74 -11.19
C ARG A 369 -32.36 11.15 -9.87
N LEU A 370 -31.57 10.25 -9.25
CA LEU A 370 -30.84 10.55 -8.03
C LEU A 370 -29.82 11.68 -8.27
N GLU A 371 -29.03 11.59 -9.34
CA GLU A 371 -28.03 12.60 -9.67
C GLU A 371 -28.66 13.99 -9.88
N LEU A 372 -29.74 14.07 -10.68
CA LEU A 372 -30.45 15.33 -10.92
C LEU A 372 -31.03 15.91 -9.63
N MET A 373 -31.59 15.06 -8.78
CA MET A 373 -32.14 15.48 -7.48
C MET A 373 -31.04 16.01 -6.55
N LEU A 374 -29.93 15.28 -6.41
CA LEU A 374 -28.81 15.73 -5.58
C LEU A 374 -28.19 17.01 -6.13
N ARG A 375 -28.01 17.13 -7.45
CA ARG A 375 -27.54 18.38 -8.06
C ARG A 375 -28.50 19.54 -7.75
N LYS A 376 -29.80 19.33 -7.86
CA LYS A 376 -30.80 20.35 -7.52
C LYS A 376 -30.73 20.77 -6.04
N HIS A 377 -30.67 19.82 -5.11
CA HIS A 377 -30.74 20.14 -3.68
C HIS A 377 -29.41 20.60 -3.07
N CYS A 378 -28.29 20.06 -3.57
CA CYS A 378 -26.97 20.28 -2.96
C CYS A 378 -26.14 21.35 -3.65
N LEU A 379 -26.42 21.69 -4.92
CA LEU A 379 -25.74 22.81 -5.61
C LEU A 379 -26.46 24.15 -5.42
N CYS A 380 -27.76 24.14 -5.11
CA CYS A 380 -28.47 25.38 -4.77
C CYS A 380 -28.07 25.79 -3.35
N SER A 381 -27.00 26.58 -3.25
CA SER A 381 -26.71 27.44 -2.10
C SER A 381 -27.92 28.35 -1.88
N GLY A 382 -28.32 28.55 -0.63
CA GLY A 382 -29.57 29.22 -0.23
C GLY A 382 -29.63 30.72 -0.55
N GLU A 383 -29.58 31.09 -1.83
CA GLU A 383 -29.78 32.45 -2.33
C GLU A 383 -31.24 32.73 -2.76
N ASP A 384 -32.13 31.72 -2.76
CA ASP A 384 -33.52 31.87 -3.26
C ASP A 384 -34.62 31.77 -2.18
N GLU A 385 -34.29 31.96 -0.89
CA GLU A 385 -35.29 32.22 0.17
C GLU A 385 -35.40 33.72 0.48
N GLU A 386 -35.07 34.60 -0.47
CA GLU A 386 -35.55 35.99 -0.44
C GLU A 386 -37.00 36.03 -0.94
N ASP A 387 -37.91 36.22 0.02
CA ASP A 387 -39.14 36.98 -0.13
C ASP A 387 -39.95 36.72 -1.40
N THR A 388 -40.56 35.52 -1.48
CA THR A 388 -41.93 35.51 -2.02
C THR A 388 -42.84 36.00 -0.90
N ASP A 389 -42.84 37.32 -0.70
CA ASP A 389 -43.98 38.05 -0.19
C ASP A 389 -45.16 37.64 -1.08
N TYR A 390 -45.84 36.56 -0.68
CA TYR A 390 -47.21 36.33 -1.08
C TYR A 390 -47.96 37.55 -0.57
N GLU A 391 -48.12 38.55 -1.43
CA GLU A 391 -49.16 39.56 -1.28
C GLU A 391 -50.46 38.77 -1.10
N ASP A 392 -50.88 38.72 0.16
CA ASP A 392 -52.17 38.29 0.64
C ASP A 392 -53.21 39.15 -0.10
N HIS A 393 -53.61 38.68 -1.28
CA HIS A 393 -54.79 39.17 -1.95
C HIS A 393 -55.96 38.77 -1.05
N GLY A 394 -56.31 39.67 -0.15
CA GLY A 394 -57.55 39.65 0.60
C GLY A 394 -58.71 39.55 -0.37
N ASP A 395 -59.18 38.34 -0.58
CA ASP A 395 -60.52 38.07 -1.07
C ASP A 395 -61.47 38.50 0.04
N ASP A 396 -61.85 39.77 0.00
CA ASP A 396 -63.02 40.32 0.67
C ASP A 396 -64.27 39.62 0.11
N ASP A 397 -64.57 38.43 0.64
CA ASP A 397 -65.85 37.76 0.44
C ASP A 397 -66.97 38.54 1.16
N ASP A 398 -67.51 39.50 0.43
CA ASP A 398 -68.78 40.18 0.67
C ASP A 398 -69.94 39.16 0.61
N TRP A 399 -70.23 38.51 1.73
CA TRP A 399 -71.45 37.74 1.92
C TRP A 399 -72.63 38.68 2.12
N GLY A 400 -73.12 39.23 1.00
CA GLY A 400 -74.37 39.97 0.93
C GLY A 400 -75.53 39.13 1.48
N ALA A 401 -76.07 39.57 2.61
CA ALA A 401 -77.35 39.13 3.13
C ALA A 401 -78.46 39.72 2.25
N GLY A 402 -79.22 38.83 1.58
CA GLY A 402 -80.45 39.16 0.87
C GLY A 402 -81.64 38.50 1.55
N GLU A 403 -82.58 39.35 1.98
CA GLU A 403 -83.86 39.07 2.65
C GLU A 403 -84.86 38.26 1.82
#